data_AF-A0A3M1WPG3-F1
#
_entry.id   AF-A0A3M1WPG3-F1
#
_cell.length_a   1.000
_cell.length_b   1.000
_cell.length_c   1.000
_cell.angle_alpha   90.00
_cell.angle_beta   90.00
_cell.angle_gamma   90.00
#
_symmetry.space_group_name_H-M   'P 1'
#
loop_
_entity.id
_entity.type
_entity.pdbx_description
1 polymer ?
#
loop_
_entity_poly.entity_id
_entity_poly.type
_entity_poly.pdbx_seq_one_letter_code
_entity_poly.pdbx_strand_id
1 'polypeptide(L)'
;GRDGLDEITTTTITDAILVEGDAPLQRFEIEPAAFGLPYATPKALAGDDAATNAAIIRHILAGQHGAGRDIVLLNAAAALWVAGKVPGIPEGLKLAAEAIDSGRARSKLDALVQFSRAE
;
A
#
# COMPACT_ATOMS: atom_id res chain seq x y z
N GLY A 1 -4.95 11.10 4.44
CA GLY A 1 -5.31 11.79 3.18
C GLY A 1 -6.20 13.01 3.44
N ARG A 2 -6.26 13.95 2.49
CA ARG A 2 -7.20 15.10 2.53
C ARG A 2 -8.68 14.70 2.40
N ASP A 3 -8.94 13.43 2.15
CA ASP A 3 -10.25 12.77 2.16
C ASP A 3 -10.67 12.27 3.55
N GLY A 4 -9.82 12.46 4.57
CA GLY A 4 -10.10 12.05 5.95
C GLY A 4 -9.64 10.65 6.31
N LEU A 5 -9.01 9.92 5.39
CA LEU A 5 -8.38 8.63 5.69
C LEU A 5 -7.11 8.81 6.52
N ASP A 6 -6.82 7.87 7.41
CA ASP A 6 -5.61 7.80 8.23
C ASP A 6 -4.41 7.15 7.50
N GLU A 7 -4.62 6.71 6.26
CA GLU A 7 -3.62 6.13 5.37
C GLU A 7 -3.21 7.07 4.22
N ILE A 8 -2.23 6.63 3.41
CA ILE A 8 -1.96 7.27 2.13
C ILE A 8 -3.10 6.90 1.17
N THR A 9 -3.78 7.91 0.64
CA THR A 9 -4.94 7.70 -0.22
C THR A 9 -4.56 7.80 -1.70
N THR A 10 -5.36 7.16 -2.55
CA THR A 10 -5.34 7.37 -4.01
C THR A 10 -6.52 8.21 -4.50
N THR A 11 -7.38 8.72 -3.62
CA THR A 11 -8.53 9.56 -4.02
C THR A 11 -8.20 11.06 -4.09
N THR A 12 -7.14 11.48 -3.40
CA THR A 12 -6.67 12.88 -3.31
C THR A 12 -5.22 12.91 -2.83
N ILE A 13 -4.71 14.08 -2.43
CA ILE A 13 -3.38 14.28 -1.85
C ILE A 13 -3.36 13.80 -0.39
N THR A 14 -2.24 13.22 0.04
CA THR A 14 -1.93 13.02 1.47
C THR A 14 -0.85 13.99 1.92
N ASP A 15 -1.14 14.78 2.94
CA ASP A 15 -0.14 15.56 3.67
C ASP A 15 0.69 14.64 4.59
N ALA A 16 2.01 14.72 4.51
CA ALA A 16 2.93 13.83 5.21
C ALA A 16 4.02 14.60 5.97
N ILE A 17 4.51 14.00 7.06
CA ILE A 17 5.66 14.47 7.82
C ILE A 17 6.64 13.31 7.96
N LEU A 18 7.84 13.47 7.43
CA LEU A 18 8.94 12.52 7.61
C LEU A 18 9.69 12.85 8.89
N VAL A 19 9.94 11.81 9.69
CA VAL A 19 10.67 11.86 10.95
C VAL A 19 11.85 10.91 10.85
N GLU A 20 13.07 11.43 10.91
CA GLU A 20 14.31 10.65 10.76
C GLU A 20 15.28 10.95 11.90
N GLY A 21 15.19 10.19 12.99
CA GLY A 21 16.02 10.41 14.18
C GLY A 21 15.92 11.86 14.67
N ASP A 22 17.08 12.53 14.79
CA ASP A 22 17.18 13.93 15.21
C ASP A 22 17.12 14.93 14.04
N ALA A 23 16.88 14.47 12.80
CA ALA A 23 16.77 15.36 11.66
C ALA A 23 15.54 16.27 11.79
N PRO A 24 15.59 17.49 11.22
CA PRO A 24 14.42 18.36 11.16
C PRO A 24 13.23 17.67 10.50
N LEU A 25 12.03 17.87 11.07
CA LEU A 25 10.79 17.37 10.48
C LEU A 25 10.62 17.90 9.06
N GLN A 26 10.45 16.99 8.10
CA GLN A 26 10.22 17.35 6.71
C GLN A 26 8.75 17.18 6.37
N ARG A 27 8.09 18.27 5.97
CA ARG A 27 6.70 18.26 5.51
C ARG A 27 6.68 18.17 3.99
N PHE A 28 5.84 17.30 3.46
CA PHE A 28 5.68 17.13 2.02
C PHE A 28 4.30 16.57 1.70
N GLU A 29 3.96 16.57 0.42
CA GLU A 29 2.71 16.03 -0.10
C GLU A 29 2.99 14.74 -0.88
N ILE A 30 2.10 13.77 -0.74
CA ILE A 30 2.08 12.55 -1.53
C ILE A 30 0.89 12.64 -2.47
N GLU A 31 1.18 12.83 -3.76
CA GLU A 31 0.18 12.89 -4.82
C GLU A 31 0.26 11.62 -5.68
N PRO A 32 -0.82 10.83 -5.78
CA PRO A 32 -0.82 9.57 -6.55
C PRO A 32 -0.37 9.75 -8.01
N ALA A 33 -0.80 10.85 -8.65
CA ALA A 33 -0.49 11.16 -10.04
C ALA A 33 1.02 11.37 -10.28
N ALA A 34 1.76 11.86 -9.28
CA ALA A 34 3.22 12.01 -9.36
C ALA A 34 3.95 10.66 -9.50
N PHE A 35 3.28 9.55 -9.15
CA PHE A 35 3.79 8.19 -9.27
C PHE A 35 3.15 7.41 -10.44
N GLY A 36 2.36 8.08 -11.30
CA GLY A 36 1.65 7.43 -12.41
C GLY A 36 0.41 6.63 -11.99
N LEU A 37 -0.08 6.80 -10.76
CA LEU A 37 -1.31 6.17 -10.30
C LEU A 37 -2.51 7.09 -10.57
N PRO A 38 -3.58 6.60 -11.22
CA PRO A 38 -4.78 7.40 -11.43
C PRO A 38 -5.50 7.67 -10.10
N TYR A 39 -6.22 8.79 -10.03
CA TYR A 39 -7.12 9.01 -8.90
C TYR A 39 -8.23 7.97 -8.85
N ALA A 40 -8.40 7.34 -7.70
CA ALA A 40 -9.51 6.43 -7.43
C ALA A 40 -10.74 7.19 -6.95
N THR A 41 -11.92 6.58 -7.10
CA THR A 41 -13.13 7.06 -6.40
C THR A 41 -13.23 6.36 -5.05
N PRO A 42 -13.82 6.99 -4.01
CA PRO A 42 -14.08 6.33 -2.73
C PRO A 42 -14.84 5.01 -2.89
N LYS A 43 -15.79 4.95 -3.83
CA LYS A 43 -16.54 3.73 -4.14
C LYS A 43 -15.65 2.59 -4.66
N ALA A 44 -14.59 2.90 -5.41
CA ALA A 44 -13.66 1.89 -5.92
C ALA A 44 -12.71 1.33 -4.84
N LEU A 45 -12.62 1.99 -3.68
CA LEU A 45 -11.82 1.56 -2.52
C LEU A 45 -12.69 1.03 -1.37
N ALA A 46 -14.01 1.02 -1.54
CA ALA A 46 -14.92 0.61 -0.48
C ALA A 46 -14.73 -0.87 -0.13
N GLY A 47 -14.38 -1.12 1.14
CA GLY A 47 -14.56 -2.42 1.76
C GLY A 47 -16.01 -2.61 2.23
N ASP A 48 -16.27 -3.79 2.78
CA ASP A 48 -17.55 -4.17 3.38
C ASP A 48 -17.29 -5.08 4.59
N ASP A 49 -18.02 -6.18 4.73
CA ASP A 49 -17.80 -7.19 5.76
C ASP A 49 -16.44 -7.91 5.65
N ALA A 50 -16.13 -8.70 6.69
CA ALA A 50 -14.86 -9.42 6.79
C ALA A 50 -14.63 -10.41 5.63
N ALA A 51 -15.69 -11.06 5.15
CA ALA A 51 -15.59 -12.04 4.06
C ALA A 51 -15.27 -11.34 2.73
N THR A 52 -15.93 -10.22 2.47
CA THR A 52 -15.72 -9.37 1.30
C THR A 52 -14.31 -8.77 1.31
N ASN A 53 -13.88 -8.21 2.44
CA ASN A 53 -12.53 -7.63 2.56
C ASN A 53 -11.43 -8.70 2.40
N ALA A 54 -11.65 -9.91 2.95
CA ALA A 54 -10.72 -11.02 2.73
C ALA A 54 -10.63 -11.41 1.24
N ALA A 55 -11.76 -11.43 0.51
CA ALA A 55 -11.76 -11.69 -0.92
C ALA A 55 -11.04 -10.59 -1.71
N ILE A 56 -11.28 -9.31 -1.40
CA ILE A 56 -10.60 -8.16 -2.01
C ILE A 56 -9.08 -8.29 -1.83
N ILE A 57 -8.61 -8.53 -0.61
CA ILE A 57 -7.18 -8.70 -0.33
C ILE A 57 -6.61 -9.88 -1.12
N ARG A 58 -7.31 -11.02 -1.18
CA ARG A 58 -6.83 -12.18 -1.94
C ARG A 58 -6.74 -11.91 -3.44
N HIS A 59 -7.67 -11.15 -4.01
CA HIS A 59 -7.62 -10.70 -5.39
C HIS A 59 -6.41 -9.80 -5.66
N ILE A 60 -6.17 -8.82 -4.78
CA ILE A 60 -5.00 -7.92 -4.87
C ILE A 60 -3.70 -8.74 -4.82
N LEU A 61 -3.57 -9.65 -3.85
CA LEU A 61 -2.38 -10.50 -3.69
C LEU A 61 -2.22 -11.54 -4.81
N ALA A 62 -3.29 -11.85 -5.55
CA ALA A 62 -3.23 -12.66 -6.76
C ALA A 62 -2.77 -11.87 -8.01
N GLY A 63 -2.49 -10.57 -7.86
CA GLY A 63 -2.01 -9.71 -8.94
C GLY A 63 -3.11 -8.98 -9.71
N GLN A 64 -4.36 -9.03 -9.28
CA GLN A 64 -5.44 -8.32 -9.97
C GLN A 64 -5.19 -6.80 -9.97
N HIS A 65 -5.19 -6.19 -11.16
CA HIS A 65 -5.05 -4.76 -11.33
C HIS A 65 -6.34 -4.00 -10.94
N GLY A 66 -6.18 -2.76 -10.47
CA GLY A 66 -7.28 -1.86 -10.13
C GLY A 66 -6.98 -0.98 -8.91
N ALA A 67 -7.90 -0.07 -8.61
CA ALA A 67 -7.73 0.95 -7.55
C ALA A 67 -7.31 0.37 -6.18
N GLY A 68 -7.87 -0.79 -5.80
CA GLY A 68 -7.49 -1.47 -4.56
C GLY A 68 -6.03 -1.94 -4.54
N ARG A 69 -5.49 -2.39 -5.69
CA ARG A 69 -4.07 -2.73 -5.81
C ARG A 69 -3.22 -1.46 -5.74
N ASP A 70 -3.63 -0.39 -6.40
CA ASP A 70 -2.87 0.86 -6.47
C ASP A 70 -2.67 1.49 -5.09
N ILE A 71 -3.71 1.55 -4.26
CA ILE A 71 -3.61 2.08 -2.88
C ILE A 71 -2.73 1.19 -1.98
N VAL A 72 -2.81 -0.14 -2.15
CA VAL A 72 -1.95 -1.09 -1.43
C VAL A 72 -0.49 -0.92 -1.82
N LEU A 73 -0.20 -0.77 -3.11
CA LEU A 73 1.16 -0.55 -3.60
C LEU A 73 1.76 0.74 -3.06
N LEU A 74 0.98 1.84 -3.04
CA LEU A 74 1.45 3.13 -2.56
C LEU A 74 1.76 3.12 -1.06
N ASN A 75 0.89 2.52 -0.23
CA ASN A 75 1.15 2.37 1.21
C ASN A 75 2.32 1.41 1.47
N ALA A 76 2.40 0.28 0.77
CA ALA A 76 3.51 -0.66 0.88
C ALA A 76 4.85 -0.01 0.48
N ALA A 77 4.86 0.81 -0.58
CA ALA A 77 6.05 1.55 -1.02
C ALA A 77 6.54 2.53 0.05
N ALA A 78 5.65 3.29 0.67
CA ALA A 78 5.99 4.17 1.78
C ALA A 78 6.53 3.40 2.99
N ALA A 79 5.89 2.27 3.35
CA ALA A 79 6.36 1.39 4.42
C ALA A 79 7.76 0.81 4.14
N LEU A 80 8.03 0.39 2.91
CA LEU A 80 9.34 -0.11 2.49
C LEU A 80 10.41 0.99 2.55
N TRP A 81 10.06 2.21 2.18
CA TRP A 81 10.97 3.36 2.22
C TRP A 81 11.37 3.70 3.65
N VAL A 82 10.41 3.91 4.57
CA VAL A 82 10.72 4.23 5.97
C VAL A 82 11.39 3.07 6.71
N ALA A 83 11.23 1.83 6.22
CA ALA A 83 11.97 0.66 6.71
C ALA A 83 13.39 0.53 6.14
N GLY A 84 13.86 1.50 5.35
CA GLY A 84 15.19 1.53 4.74
C GLY A 84 15.43 0.43 3.71
N LYS A 85 14.37 -0.14 3.11
CA LYS A 85 14.47 -1.21 2.11
C LYS A 85 14.65 -0.69 0.69
N VAL A 86 14.26 0.55 0.46
CA VAL A 86 14.31 1.25 -0.82
C VAL A 86 14.65 2.72 -0.57
N PRO A 87 15.26 3.43 -1.53
CA PRO A 87 15.66 4.84 -1.36
C PRO A 87 14.49 5.84 -1.41
N GLY A 88 13.29 5.40 -1.82
CA GLY A 88 12.11 6.26 -1.92
C GLY A 88 10.86 5.51 -2.37
N ILE A 89 9.74 6.22 -2.42
CA ILE A 89 8.44 5.68 -2.88
C ILE A 89 8.50 5.11 -4.30
N PRO A 90 9.16 5.74 -5.31
CA PRO A 90 9.22 5.18 -6.67
C PRO A 90 9.84 3.77 -6.73
N GLU A 91 10.95 3.54 -6.01
CA GLU A 91 11.58 2.23 -5.90
C GLU A 91 10.74 1.28 -5.04
N GLY A 92 10.07 1.80 -4.01
CA GLY A 92 9.10 1.05 -3.20
C GLY A 92 7.95 0.50 -4.02
N LEU A 93 7.41 1.27 -4.97
CA LEU A 93 6.33 0.84 -5.86
C LEU A 93 6.78 -0.32 -6.74
N LYS A 94 7.99 -0.25 -7.31
CA LYS A 94 8.57 -1.34 -8.10
C LYS A 94 8.71 -2.61 -7.28
N LEU A 95 9.28 -2.52 -6.08
CA LEU A 95 9.47 -3.68 -5.21
C LEU A 95 8.15 -4.27 -4.69
N ALA A 96 7.19 -3.42 -4.32
CA ALA A 96 5.86 -3.85 -3.89
C ALA A 96 5.10 -4.54 -5.03
N ALA A 97 5.15 -3.99 -6.25
CA ALA A 97 4.56 -4.60 -7.44
C ALA A 97 5.19 -5.96 -7.73
N GLU A 98 6.53 -6.05 -7.74
CA GLU A 98 7.24 -7.31 -7.93
C GLU A 98 6.87 -8.36 -6.86
N ALA A 99 6.70 -7.95 -5.60
CA ALA A 99 6.29 -8.85 -4.53
C ALA A 99 4.89 -9.44 -4.73
N ILE A 100 3.95 -8.64 -5.28
CA ILE A 100 2.61 -9.11 -5.67
C ILE A 100 2.69 -9.99 -6.92
N ASP A 101 3.31 -9.51 -7.99
CA ASP A 101 3.31 -10.16 -9.31
C ASP A 101 4.07 -11.49 -9.32
N SER A 102 5.13 -11.60 -8.52
CA SER A 102 5.86 -12.86 -8.32
C SER A 102 5.11 -13.86 -7.42
N GLY A 103 4.00 -13.47 -6.79
CA GLY A 103 3.25 -14.28 -5.85
C GLY A 103 3.85 -14.36 -4.44
N ARG A 104 5.01 -13.73 -4.18
CA ARG A 104 5.67 -13.76 -2.86
C ARG A 104 4.80 -13.18 -1.75
N ALA A 105 4.04 -12.12 -2.03
CA ALA A 105 3.13 -11.52 -1.06
C ALA A 105 2.00 -12.48 -0.67
N ARG A 106 1.40 -13.18 -1.65
CA ARG A 106 0.40 -14.23 -1.40
C ARG A 106 1.00 -15.39 -0.61
N SER A 107 2.16 -15.90 -1.01
CA SER A 107 2.84 -16.98 -0.28
C SER A 107 3.19 -16.58 1.15
N LYS A 108 3.49 -15.31 1.41
CA LYS A 108 3.73 -14.81 2.77
C LYS A 108 2.45 -14.83 3.63
N LEU A 109 1.30 -14.47 3.06
CA LEU A 109 0.00 -14.61 3.74
C LEU A 109 -0.29 -16.07 4.06
N ASP A 110 -0.08 -16.99 3.11
CA ASP A 110 -0.32 -18.42 3.32
C ASP A 110 0.58 -18.99 4.43
N ALA A 111 1.86 -18.60 4.45
CA ALA A 111 2.80 -18.96 5.51
C ALA A 111 2.37 -18.41 6.88
N LEU A 112 1.87 -17.17 6.95
CA LEU A 112 1.34 -16.61 8.20
C LEU A 112 0.11 -17.38 8.70
N VAL A 113 -0.80 -17.74 7.80
CA VAL A 113 -1.98 -18.57 8.13
C VAL A 113 -1.53 -19.92 8.70
N GLN A 114 -0.59 -20.60 8.04
CA GLN A 114 -0.04 -21.87 8.52
C GLN A 114 0.62 -21.72 9.89
N PHE A 115 1.48 -20.71 10.06
CA PHE A 115 2.17 -20.45 11.31
C PHE A 115 1.21 -20.20 12.47
N SER A 116 0.18 -19.39 12.27
CA SER A 116 -0.81 -19.05 13.31
C SER A 116 -1.73 -20.20 13.73
N ARG A 117 -1.73 -21.31 12.97
CA ARG A 117 -2.55 -22.49 13.19
C ARG A 117 -1.74 -23.72 13.60
N ALA A 118 -0.41 -23.61 13.55
CA ALA A 118 0.47 -24.65 14.06
C ALA A 118 0.47 -24.55 15.60
N GLU A 119 -0.02 -25.60 16.26
CA GLU A 119 0.10 -25.80 17.71
C GLU A 119 1.53 -26.11 18.12
#